data_AF-A0A3D6EFW4-F1
#
_entry.id   AF-A0A3D6EFW4-F1
#
_cell.length_a   1.000
_cell.length_b   1.000
_cell.length_c   1.000
_cell.angle_alpha   90.00
_cell.angle_beta   90.00
_cell.angle_gamma   90.00
#
_symmetry.space_group_name_H-M   'P 1'
#
loop_
_entity.id
_entity.type
_entity.pdbx_description
1 polymer ?
#
loop_
_entity_poly.entity_id
_entity_poly.type
_entity_poly.pdbx_seq_one_letter_code
_entity_poly.pdbx_strand_id
1 'polypeptide(L)' 'MKKYIDTGKVDTRSGFGEGLAIAGREDERVLALTADLKGSLKMGAFAKAFPERF' A
#
# COMPACT_ATOMS: atom_id res chain seq x y z
N MET A 1 17.18 -30.71 -2.34
CA MET A 1 16.15 -29.71 -2.00
C MET A 1 16.71 -28.33 -2.30
N LYS A 2 15.96 -27.44 -2.97
CA LYS A 2 16.33 -26.03 -3.05
C LYS A 2 16.25 -25.44 -1.63
N LYS A 3 17.32 -24.78 -1.20
CA LYS A 3 17.37 -24.10 0.10
C LYS A 3 16.53 -22.82 -0.03
N TYR A 4 15.38 -22.78 0.63
CA TYR A 4 14.62 -21.55 0.75
C TYR A 4 15.31 -20.64 1.76
N ILE A 5 15.57 -19.39 1.38
CA ILE A 5 16.08 -18.35 2.27
C ILE A 5 14.87 -17.50 2.65
N ASP A 6 14.52 -17.50 3.94
CA ASP A 6 13.48 -16.62 4.47
C ASP A 6 13.93 -15.15 4.31
N THR A 7 13.14 -14.35 3.60
CA THR A 7 13.40 -12.93 3.36
C THR A 7 12.77 -12.03 4.44
N GLY A 8 12.19 -12.63 5.48
CA GLY A 8 11.54 -11.95 6.58
C GLY A 8 10.01 -12.10 6.56
N LYS A 9 9.38 -11.55 7.60
CA LYS A 9 7.91 -11.59 7.78
C LYS A 9 7.34 -10.18 7.64
N VAL A 10 6.82 -9.88 6.46
CA VAL A 10 6.05 -8.66 6.21
C VAL A 10 4.61 -9.07 5.91
N ASP A 11 3.66 -8.38 6.52
CA ASP A 11 2.24 -8.63 6.29
C ASP A 11 1.79 -8.11 4.92
N THR A 12 0.90 -8.86 4.27
CA THR A 12 0.44 -8.56 2.90
C THR A 12 -0.19 -7.18 2.76
N ARG A 13 -0.85 -6.67 3.82
CA ARG A 13 -1.43 -5.32 3.84
C ARG A 13 -0.37 -4.21 3.82
N SER A 14 0.82 -4.44 4.37
CA SER A 14 1.93 -3.47 4.27
C SER A 14 2.40 -3.39 2.81
N GLY A 15 2.52 -4.53 2.13
CA GLY A 15 2.77 -4.58 0.69
C GLY A 15 1.66 -3.93 -0.14
N PHE A 16 0.38 -4.11 0.23
CA PHE A 16 -0.73 -3.39 -0.40
C PHE A 16 -0.60 -1.87 -0.26
N GLY A 17 -0.32 -1.36 0.94
CA GLY A 17 -0.16 0.08 1.19
C GLY A 17 0.99 0.70 0.39
N GLU A 18 2.13 0.01 0.33
CA GLU A 18 3.28 0.42 -0.48
C GLU A 18 2.97 0.36 -1.98
N GLY A 19 2.39 -0.73 -2.46
CA GLY A 19 2.00 -0.92 -3.85
C GLY A 19 0.97 0.10 -4.32
N LEU A 20 -0.02 0.43 -3.47
CA LEU A 20 -1.01 1.47 -3.74
C LEU A 20 -0.33 2.83 -3.93
N ALA A 21 0.64 3.20 -3.08
CA ALA A 21 1.40 4.44 -3.22
C ALA A 21 2.25 4.49 -4.50
N ILE A 22 2.82 3.35 -4.92
CA ILE A 22 3.53 3.24 -6.20
C ILE A 22 2.56 3.45 -7.37
N ALA A 23 1.44 2.71 -7.39
CA ALA A 23 0.42 2.84 -8.43
C ALA A 23 -0.11 4.28 -8.55
N GLY A 24 -0.31 4.96 -7.42
CA GLY A 24 -0.71 6.37 -7.39
C GLY A 24 0.32 7.32 -8.01
N ARG A 25 1.61 7.03 -7.94
CA ARG A 25 2.66 7.84 -8.61
C ARG A 25 2.68 7.61 -10.11
N GLU A 26 2.35 6.41 -10.56
CA GLU A 26 2.42 6.02 -11.97
C GLU A 26 1.16 6.42 -12.75
N ASP A 27 0.00 6.48 -12.09
CA ASP A 27 -1.27 6.80 -12.74
C ASP A 27 -2.12 7.75 -11.86
N GLU A 28 -2.42 8.93 -12.41
CA GLU A 28 -3.23 9.95 -11.74
C GLU A 28 -4.70 9.53 -11.55
N ARG A 29 -5.18 8.55 -12.33
CA ARG A 29 -6.55 8.03 -12.28
C ARG A 29 -6.79 7.08 -11.11
N VAL A 30 -5.73 6.65 -10.41
CA VAL A 30 -5.85 5.80 -9.22
C VAL A 30 -6.36 6.65 -8.06
N LEU A 31 -7.48 6.23 -7.48
CA LEU A 31 -8.01 6.74 -6.22
C LEU A 31 -8.02 5.63 -5.18
N ALA A 32 -8.02 6.01 -3.92
CA ALA A 32 -8.09 5.06 -2.82
C ALA A 32 -9.20 5.48 -1.86
N LEU A 33 -10.12 4.58 -1.51
CA LEU A 33 -11.21 4.87 -0.59
C LEU A 33 -11.24 3.85 0.53
N THR A 34 -11.68 4.26 1.72
CA THR A 34 -11.83 3.37 2.87
C THR A 34 -12.91 3.87 3.82
N ALA A 35 -13.55 2.94 4.55
CA ALA A 35 -14.53 3.25 5.58
C ALA A 35 -13.88 3.28 6.96
N ASP A 36 -13.16 4.36 7.27
CA ASP A 36 -12.42 4.57 8.55
C ASP A 36 -11.38 3.48 8.89
N LEU A 37 -10.83 2.79 7.88
CA LEU A 37 -9.83 1.73 8.07
C LEU A 37 -8.45 2.08 7.51
N LYS A 38 -8.16 3.37 7.28
CA LYS A 38 -6.87 3.85 6.70
C LYS A 38 -5.64 3.22 7.34
N GLY A 39 -5.58 3.21 8.67
CA GLY A 39 -4.45 2.64 9.42
C GLY A 39 -4.38 1.12 9.32
N SER A 40 -5.53 0.46 9.40
CA SER A 40 -5.67 -1.00 9.31
C SER A 40 -5.26 -1.55 7.95
N LEU A 41 -5.53 -0.80 6.87
CA LEU A 41 -5.17 -1.14 5.49
C LEU A 41 -3.81 -0.58 5.05
N LYS A 42 -3.07 0.09 5.95
CA LYS A 42 -1.73 0.64 5.67
C LYS A 42 -1.68 1.68 4.53
N MET A 43 -2.78 2.39 4.26
CA MET A 43 -2.88 3.34 3.15
C MET A 43 -2.32 4.74 3.45
N GLY A 44 -1.66 4.91 4.60
CA GLY A 44 -1.21 6.23 5.08
C GLY A 44 -0.21 6.92 4.14
N ALA A 45 0.65 6.17 3.44
CA ALA A 45 1.59 6.73 2.48
C ALA A 45 0.86 7.36 1.27
N PHE A 46 -0.14 6.67 0.72
CA PHE A 46 -0.97 7.19 -0.36
C PHE A 46 -1.75 8.42 0.10
N ALA A 47 -2.45 8.33 1.25
CA ALA A 47 -3.25 9.43 1.81
C ALA A 47 -2.42 10.71 2.03
N LYS A 48 -1.17 10.58 2.48
CA LYS A 48 -0.27 11.71 2.69
C LYS A 48 0.23 12.32 1.38
N ALA A 49 0.54 11.48 0.39
CA ALA A 49 1.09 11.92 -0.89
C ALA A 49 0.03 12.51 -1.83
N PHE A 50 -1.21 12.01 -1.74
CA PHE A 50 -2.30 12.32 -2.67
C PHE A 50 -3.61 12.60 -1.92
N PRO A 51 -3.68 13.65 -1.08
CA PRO A 51 -4.86 13.91 -0.25
C PRO A 51 -6.15 14.13 -1.07
N GLU A 52 -6.04 14.70 -2.26
CA GLU A 52 -7.19 14.92 -3.16
C GLU A 52 -7.68 13.63 -3.86
N ARG A 53 -6.94 12.52 -3.75
CA ARG A 53 -7.28 11.22 -4.36
C ARG A 53 -7.51 10.10 -3.33
N PHE A 54 -7.53 10.45 -2.04
CA PHE A 54 -7.72 9.53 -0.93
C PHE A 54 -9.05 9.78 -0.19
#